data_AF-A0A973B0N7-F1
#
_entry.id   AF-A0A973B0N7-F1
#
_cell.length_a   1.000
_cell.length_b   1.000
_cell.length_c   1.000
_cell.angle_alpha   90.00
_cell.angle_beta   90.00
_cell.angle_gamma   90.00
#
_symmetry.space_group_name_H-M   'P 1'
#
loop_
_entity.id
_entity.type
_entity.pdbx_description
1 polymer ?
#
loop_
_entity_poly.entity_id
_entity_poly.type
_entity_poly.pdbx_seq_one_letter_code
_entity_poly.pdbx_strand_id
1 'polypeptide(L)'
;MFITEFGAALGLADEVVVLEVFAPGETAIPGASGQTMAANVPLDASHVVFEPSWSAVAGHLVERASSGDIIMTLGAGDIGMIGLEVLDLLRLREGA
;
A
#
# COMPACT_ATOMS: atom_id res chain seq x y z
N MET A 1 4.42 -20.39 0.69
CA MET A 1 4.28 -18.97 1.08
C MET A 1 3.24 -18.36 0.17
N PHE A 2 2.28 -17.62 0.71
CA PHE A 2 1.05 -17.25 -0.02
C PHE A 2 1.19 -15.93 -0.84
N ILE A 3 2.36 -15.66 -1.40
CA ILE A 3 2.63 -14.37 -2.07
C ILE A 3 1.69 -14.16 -3.27
N THR A 4 1.51 -15.21 -4.08
CA THR A 4 0.66 -15.13 -5.27
C THR A 4 -0.80 -14.96 -4.89
N GLU A 5 -1.28 -15.66 -3.86
CA GLU A 5 -2.65 -15.55 -3.36
C GLU A 5 -2.92 -14.19 -2.72
N PHE A 6 -1.97 -13.63 -1.97
CA PHE A 6 -2.08 -12.28 -1.42
C PHE A 6 -2.06 -11.21 -2.52
N GLY A 7 -1.15 -11.32 -3.49
CA GLY A 7 -1.12 -10.41 -4.65
C GLY A 7 -2.45 -10.44 -5.42
N ALA A 8 -2.98 -11.64 -5.70
CA ALA A 8 -4.27 -11.81 -6.35
C ALA A 8 -5.42 -11.18 -5.56
N ALA A 9 -5.42 -11.31 -4.23
CA ALA A 9 -6.45 -10.71 -3.37
C ALA A 9 -6.39 -9.17 -3.37
N LEU A 10 -5.19 -8.57 -3.43
CA LEU A 10 -5.03 -7.13 -3.52
C LEU A 10 -5.56 -6.57 -4.85
N GLY A 11 -5.54 -7.36 -5.93
CA GLY A 11 -6.10 -6.99 -7.23
C GLY A 11 -7.63 -6.87 -7.27
N LEU A 12 -8.33 -7.07 -6.15
CA LEU A 12 -9.75 -6.73 -6.02
C LEU A 12 -9.98 -5.21 -5.88
N ALA A 13 -8.93 -4.44 -5.58
CA ALA A 13 -8.97 -2.98 -5.58
C ALA A 13 -8.66 -2.41 -6.98
N ASP A 14 -9.04 -1.16 -7.21
CA ASP A 14 -8.73 -0.44 -8.45
C ASP A 14 -7.28 0.12 -8.44
N GLU A 15 -6.76 0.45 -7.26
CA GLU A 15 -5.43 1.02 -7.03
C GLU A 15 -4.80 0.36 -5.79
N VAL A 16 -3.51 0.03 -5.84
CA VAL A 16 -2.80 -0.66 -4.74
C VAL A 16 -1.44 0.00 -4.48
N VAL A 17 -1.17 0.31 -3.21
CA VAL A 17 0.19 0.65 -2.72
C VAL A 17 0.62 -0.44 -1.75
N VAL A 18 1.72 -1.12 -2.06
CA VAL A 18 2.31 -2.20 -1.24
C VAL A 18 3.56 -1.69 -0.55
N LEU A 19 3.58 -1.75 0.77
CA LEU A 19 4.75 -1.45 1.59
C LEU A 19 5.71 -2.64 1.67
N GLU A 20 6.97 -2.40 2.03
CA GLU A 20 7.90 -3.48 2.36
C GLU A 20 7.44 -4.29 3.59
N VAL A 21 7.82 -5.56 3.62
CA VAL A 21 7.53 -6.48 4.73
C VAL A 21 8.16 -5.96 6.02
N PHE A 22 7.31 -5.69 7.01
CA PHE A 22 7.75 -5.36 8.36
C PHE A 22 7.81 -6.64 9.21
N ALA A 23 9.02 -7.17 9.42
CA ALA A 23 9.27 -8.35 10.25
C ALA A 23 10.50 -8.14 11.17
N PRO A 24 10.38 -7.27 12.18
CA PRO A 24 11.50 -6.94 13.06
C PRO A 24 12.00 -8.17 13.82
N GLY A 25 13.31 -8.43 13.73
CA GLY A 25 13.96 -9.56 14.40
C GLY A 25 13.86 -10.90 13.67
N GLU A 26 13.20 -10.94 12.52
CA GLU A 26 13.14 -12.15 11.67
C GLU A 26 14.23 -12.12 10.58
N THR A 27 14.62 -13.31 10.12
CA THR A 27 15.50 -13.43 8.94
C THR A 27 14.67 -13.30 7.68
N ALA A 28 15.05 -12.38 6.80
CA ALA A 28 14.37 -12.19 5.51
C ALA A 28 14.33 -13.51 4.72
N ILE A 29 13.16 -13.83 4.18
CA ILE A 29 12.98 -15.05 3.38
C ILE A 29 13.17 -14.68 1.90
N PRO A 30 14.06 -15.34 1.15
CA PRO A 30 14.27 -15.06 -0.26
C PRO A 30 12.96 -15.14 -1.06
N GLY A 31 12.68 -14.09 -1.83
CA GLY A 31 11.45 -13.97 -2.62
C GLY A 31 10.24 -13.41 -1.85
N ALA A 32 10.33 -13.24 -0.53
CA ALA A 32 9.25 -12.81 0.35
C ALA A 32 9.31 -11.32 0.70
N SER A 33 9.25 -10.45 -0.30
CA SER A 33 9.25 -8.99 -0.12
C SER A 33 7.93 -8.36 -0.57
N GLY A 34 7.72 -7.12 -0.12
CA GLY A 34 6.62 -6.28 -0.61
C GLY A 34 6.70 -6.08 -2.12
N GLN A 35 7.91 -5.99 -2.67
CA GLN A 35 8.13 -5.90 -4.11
C GLN A 35 7.64 -7.15 -4.85
N THR A 36 7.95 -8.35 -4.36
CA THR A 36 7.43 -9.59 -4.98
C THR A 36 5.91 -9.67 -4.87
N MET A 37 5.35 -9.24 -3.74
CA MET A 37 3.89 -9.20 -3.55
C MET A 37 3.22 -8.23 -4.53
N ALA A 38 3.75 -7.02 -4.70
CA ALA A 38 3.28 -6.04 -5.68
C ALA A 38 3.33 -6.61 -7.12
N ALA A 39 4.40 -7.32 -7.48
CA ALA A 39 4.53 -7.96 -8.79
C ALA A 39 3.51 -9.09 -9.05
N ASN A 40 2.83 -9.60 -8.02
CA ASN A 40 1.78 -10.61 -8.14
C ASN A 40 0.37 -10.00 -8.12
N VAL A 41 0.23 -8.67 -8.06
CA VAL A 41 -1.07 -8.00 -8.15
C VAL A 41 -1.53 -7.98 -9.62
N PRO A 42 -2.71 -8.54 -9.96
CA PRO A 42 -3.16 -8.70 -11.34
C PRO A 42 -3.81 -7.42 -11.90
N LEU A 43 -3.12 -6.29 -11.79
CA LEU A 43 -3.53 -5.00 -12.35
C LEU A 43 -2.44 -4.47 -13.29
N ASP A 44 -2.76 -3.46 -14.10
CA ASP A 44 -1.74 -2.76 -14.87
C ASP A 44 -0.73 -2.10 -13.93
N ALA A 45 0.54 -2.05 -14.34
CA ALA A 45 1.64 -1.52 -13.51
C ALA A 45 1.45 -0.05 -13.11
N SER A 46 0.60 0.72 -13.81
CA SER A 46 0.22 2.08 -13.42
C SER A 46 -0.63 2.15 -12.16
N HIS A 47 -1.35 1.07 -11.83
CA HIS A 47 -2.28 0.96 -10.69
C HIS A 47 -1.68 0.25 -9.48
N VAL A 48 -0.40 -0.18 -9.56
CA VAL A 48 0.29 -0.87 -8.48
C VAL A 48 1.61 -0.17 -8.19
N VAL A 49 1.75 0.30 -6.96
CA VAL A 49 3.00 0.89 -6.46
C VAL A 49 3.59 0.00 -5.39
N PHE A 50 4.87 -0.32 -5.51
CA PHE A 50 5.67 -0.74 -4.37
C PHE A 50 6.40 0.48 -3.81
N GLU A 51 6.19 0.79 -2.54
CA GLU A 51 6.84 1.90 -1.84
C GLU A 51 7.46 1.37 -0.53
N PRO A 52 8.80 1.25 -0.42
CA PRO A 52 9.44 0.72 0.78
C PRO A 52 9.46 1.71 1.96
N SER A 53 9.31 3.01 1.71
CA SER A 53 9.31 4.06 2.73
C SER A 53 7.93 4.30 3.28
N TRP A 54 7.76 4.00 4.57
CA TRP A 54 6.52 4.27 5.31
C TRP A 54 5.98 5.69 5.07
N SER A 55 6.86 6.69 5.16
CA SER A 55 6.48 8.11 5.09
C SER A 55 6.05 8.57 3.70
N ALA A 56 6.27 7.77 2.66
CA ALA A 56 5.89 8.10 1.30
C ALA A 56 4.53 7.48 0.88
N VAL A 57 4.08 6.42 1.58
CA VAL A 57 2.84 5.69 1.26
C VAL A 57 1.62 6.61 1.25
N ALA A 58 1.48 7.45 2.28
CA ALA A 58 0.32 8.34 2.38
C ALA A 58 0.24 9.32 1.19
N GLY A 59 1.38 9.83 0.72
CA GLY A 59 1.46 10.66 -0.48
C GLY A 59 0.94 9.95 -1.72
N HIS A 60 1.37 8.71 -1.96
CA HIS A 60 0.90 7.92 -3.10
C HIS A 60 -0.60 7.65 -3.08
N LEU A 61 -1.17 7.39 -1.91
CA LEU A 61 -2.61 7.20 -1.75
C LEU A 61 -3.36 8.50 -2.07
N VAL A 62 -2.90 9.64 -1.54
CA VAL A 62 -3.52 10.95 -1.76
C VAL A 62 -3.43 11.39 -3.21
N GLU A 63 -2.31 11.15 -3.89
CA GLU A 63 -2.14 11.46 -5.32
C GLU A 63 -3.14 10.73 -6.22
N ARG A 64 -3.52 9.51 -5.84
CA ARG A 64 -4.45 8.65 -6.60
C ARG A 64 -5.91 8.86 -6.23
N ALA A 65 -6.17 9.30 -5.00
CA ALA A 65 -7.51 9.40 -4.46
C ALA A 65 -8.35 10.50 -5.11
N SER A 66 -9.55 10.11 -5.56
CA SER A 66 -10.62 10.94 -6.10
C SER A 66 -11.81 11.04 -5.13
N SER A 67 -12.70 12.00 -5.38
CA SER A 67 -13.92 12.14 -4.59
C SER A 67 -14.82 10.93 -4.79
N GLY A 68 -15.25 10.31 -3.68
CA GLY A 68 -16.08 9.10 -3.69
C GLY A 68 -15.30 7.80 -3.48
N ASP A 69 -13.96 7.85 -3.51
CA ASP A 69 -13.12 6.68 -3.30
C ASP A 69 -13.11 6.22 -1.83
N ILE A 70 -12.89 4.92 -1.64
CA ILE A 70 -12.63 4.33 -0.34
C ILE A 70 -11.14 3.99 -0.26
N ILE A 71 -10.43 4.63 0.69
CA ILE A 71 -9.05 4.29 1.02
C ILE A 71 -9.05 3.31 2.19
N MET A 72 -8.43 2.14 2.01
CA MET A 72 -8.32 1.11 3.03
C MET A 72 -6.85 0.82 3.33
N THR A 73 -6.45 0.99 4.59
CA THR A 73 -5.16 0.52 5.11
C THR A 73 -5.32 -0.89 5.66
N LEU A 74 -4.53 -1.85 5.17
CA LEU A 74 -4.62 -3.26 5.56
C LEU A 74 -3.27 -3.78 6.05
N GLY A 75 -3.26 -4.45 7.20
CA GLY A 75 -2.06 -5.02 7.80
C GLY A 75 -2.19 -5.16 9.31
N ALA A 76 -1.08 -5.45 9.97
CA ALA A 76 -0.98 -5.54 11.43
C ALA A 76 -0.12 -4.41 11.99
N GLY A 77 -0.19 -4.21 13.32
CA GLY A 77 0.57 -3.17 14.01
C GLY A 77 0.05 -1.77 13.66
N ASP A 78 0.98 -0.87 13.33
CA ASP A 78 0.70 0.57 13.22
C ASP A 78 0.18 0.99 11.84
N ILE A 79 -0.16 0.06 10.94
CA ILE A 79 -0.58 0.38 9.56
C ILE A 79 -1.75 1.36 9.50
N GLY A 80 -2.64 1.32 10.50
CA GLY A 80 -3.77 2.25 10.62
C GLY A 80 -3.34 3.72 10.78
N MET A 81 -2.12 3.98 11.23
CA MET A 81 -1.58 5.34 11.35
C MET A 81 -1.42 6.02 9.99
N ILE A 82 -1.18 5.28 8.92
CA ILE A 82 -1.14 5.81 7.55
C ILE A 82 -2.50 6.42 7.18
N GLY A 83 -3.61 5.83 7.63
CA GLY A 83 -4.94 6.37 7.38
C GLY A 83 -5.13 7.77 7.98
N LEU A 84 -4.54 8.04 9.14
CA LEU A 84 -4.57 9.38 9.75
C LEU A 84 -3.74 10.38 8.93
N GLU A 85 -2.56 9.97 8.47
CA GLU A 85 -1.70 10.80 7.63
C GLU A 85 -2.36 11.14 6.28
N VAL A 86 -3.05 10.18 5.67
CA VAL A 86 -3.86 10.39 4.45
C VAL A 86 -4.94 11.44 4.70
N LEU A 87 -5.65 11.39 5.83
CA LEU A 87 -6.68 12.38 6.15
C LEU A 87 -6.09 13.78 6.29
N ASP A 88 -4.94 13.92 6.93
CA ASP A 88 -4.27 15.21 7.10
C ASP A 88 -3.81 15.78 5.75
N LEU A 89 -3.24 14.95 4.88
CA LEU A 89 -2.82 15.35 3.54
C LEU A 89 -4.00 15.72 2.64
N LEU A 90 -5.13 14.98 2.70
CA LEU A 90 -6.34 15.31 1.95
C LEU A 90 -6.92 16.68 2.38
N ARG A 91 -6.93 16.98 3.68
CA ARG A 91 -7.36 18.31 4.20
C ARG A 91 -6.48 19.44 3.67
N LEU A 92 -5.17 19.23 3.60
CA LEU A 92 -4.24 20.19 3.04
C LEU A 92 -4.47 20.41 1.54
N ARG A 93 -4.77 19.33 0.80
CA ARG A 93 -5.08 19.37 -0.64
C ARG A 93 -6.36 20.15 -0.94
N GLU A 94 -7.39 20.02 -0.13
CA GLU A 94 -8.66 20.75 -0.30
C GLU A 94 -8.57 22.23 0.07
N GLY A 95 -7.62 22.60 0.93
CA GLY A 95 -7.39 23.98 1.35
C GLY A 95 -6.44 24.79 0.45
N ALA A 96 -5.79 24.14 -0.53
CA ALA A 96 -4.87 24.74 -1.50
C ALA A 96 -5.60 25.15 -2.79
#